data_AF-A0A7C0X2B6-F1
#
_entry.id   AF-A0A7C0X2B6-F1
#
_cell.length_a   1.000
_cell.length_b   1.000
_cell.length_c   1.000
_cell.angle_alpha   90.00
_cell.angle_beta   90.00
_cell.angle_gamma   90.00
#
_symmetry.space_group_name_H-M   'P 1'
#
loop_
_entity.id
_entity.type
_entity.pdbx_description
1 polymer ?
#
loop_
_entity_poly.entity_id
_entity_poly.type
_entity_poly.pdbx_seq_one_letter_code
_entity_poly.pdbx_strand_id
1 'polypeptide(L)'
;MVEGNKLEFVKKIRYITDYFLLKIPLPRINPNIISGLSILTSLTFILVVKHSSALGCALLMMTLFLDWLDGLVARRYNLSSEEGYIVDVTSDRLSEGIIFIPFFVPWFYLFALNNILTIYSFTRKRHVVLPLRHIFLVYFIINHL
;
A
#
# COMPACT_ATOMS: atom_id res chain seq x y z
N MET A 1 -20.74 -21.49 -10.87
CA MET A 1 -19.60 -22.25 -11.41
C MET A 1 -18.45 -21.39 -11.97
N VAL A 2 -18.65 -20.09 -12.23
CA VAL A 2 -17.58 -19.20 -12.76
C VAL A 2 -16.60 -18.68 -11.69
N GLU A 3 -17.04 -18.52 -10.44
CA GLU A 3 -16.18 -18.03 -9.33
C GLU A 3 -15.04 -18.98 -8.94
N GLY A 4 -15.27 -20.30 -9.00
CA GLY A 4 -14.27 -21.30 -8.60
C GLY A 4 -13.02 -21.29 -9.49
N ASN A 5 -13.20 -21.07 -10.79
CA ASN A 5 -12.09 -21.09 -11.76
C ASN A 5 -11.23 -19.82 -11.68
N LYS A 6 -11.86 -18.67 -11.39
CA LYS A 6 -11.17 -17.40 -11.13
C LYS A 6 -10.32 -17.45 -9.86
N LEU A 7 -10.86 -18.06 -8.80
CA LEU A 7 -10.17 -18.16 -7.52
C LEU A 7 -8.91 -19.03 -7.61
N GLU A 8 -9.00 -20.16 -8.32
CA GLU A 8 -7.86 -21.05 -8.55
C GLU A 8 -6.77 -20.41 -9.42
N PHE A 9 -7.16 -19.64 -10.44
CA PHE A 9 -6.21 -18.90 -11.27
C PHE A 9 -5.44 -17.84 -10.47
N VAL A 10 -6.13 -17.05 -9.63
CA VAL A 10 -5.49 -16.04 -8.77
C VAL A 10 -4.54 -16.67 -7.76
N LYS A 11 -4.93 -17.80 -7.14
CA LYS A 11 -4.04 -18.55 -6.24
C LYS A 11 -2.80 -19.07 -6.96
N LYS A 12 -2.96 -19.60 -8.17
CA LYS A 12 -1.86 -20.14 -8.99
C LYS A 12 -0.88 -19.05 -9.40
N ILE A 13 -1.37 -17.90 -9.85
CA ILE A 13 -0.51 -16.73 -10.13
C ILE A 13 0.25 -16.36 -8.86
N ARG A 14 -0.46 -16.16 -7.75
CA ARG A 14 0.16 -15.76 -6.47
C ARG A 14 1.24 -16.73 -6.00
N TYR A 15 1.00 -18.04 -6.13
CA TYR A 15 1.98 -19.07 -5.79
C TYR A 15 3.26 -18.95 -6.63
N ILE A 16 3.12 -18.70 -7.94
CA ILE A 16 4.26 -18.52 -8.83
C ILE A 16 5.03 -17.24 -8.46
N THR A 17 4.33 -16.12 -8.24
CA THR A 17 4.98 -14.87 -7.83
C THR A 17 5.70 -15.03 -6.51
N ASP A 18 5.05 -15.60 -5.49
CA ASP A 18 5.66 -15.82 -4.19
C ASP A 18 6.87 -16.76 -4.31
N TYR A 19 6.82 -17.81 -5.14
CA TYR A 19 7.97 -18.69 -5.37
C TYR A 19 9.20 -17.95 -5.90
N PHE A 20 9.04 -17.04 -6.86
CA PHE A 20 10.16 -16.24 -7.37
C PHE A 20 10.60 -15.15 -6.39
N LEU A 21 9.66 -14.45 -5.76
CA LEU A 21 9.94 -13.35 -4.85
C LEU A 21 10.63 -13.83 -3.56
N LEU A 22 10.29 -15.03 -3.09
CA LEU A 22 10.93 -15.68 -1.94
C LEU A 22 12.34 -16.18 -2.22
N LYS A 23 12.83 -16.14 -3.48
CA LYS A 23 14.24 -16.44 -3.82
C LYS A 23 15.15 -15.22 -3.73
N ILE A 24 14.61 -14.00 -3.77
CA ILE A 24 15.38 -12.77 -3.60
C ILE A 24 15.96 -12.78 -2.17
N PRO A 25 17.23 -12.47 -1.92
CA PRO A 25 17.73 -12.32 -0.55
C PRO A 25 17.06 -11.09 0.10
N LEU A 26 16.16 -11.32 1.06
CA LEU A 26 15.53 -10.26 1.83
C LEU A 26 16.12 -10.29 3.23
N PRO A 27 16.42 -9.14 3.83
CA PRO A 27 16.87 -9.09 5.20
C PRO A 27 15.71 -9.43 6.15
N ARG A 28 16.03 -10.10 7.28
CA ARG A 28 15.05 -10.40 8.34
C ARG A 28 14.83 -9.16 9.21
N ILE A 29 14.11 -8.19 8.66
CA ILE A 29 13.73 -6.95 9.34
C ILE A 29 12.29 -7.11 9.85
N ASN A 30 11.96 -6.46 10.97
CA ASN A 30 10.58 -6.42 11.45
C ASN A 30 9.70 -5.66 10.43
N PRO A 31 8.61 -6.25 9.90
CA PRO A 31 7.71 -5.59 8.97
C PRO A 31 7.21 -4.23 9.46
N ASN A 32 6.95 -4.08 10.76
CA ASN A 32 6.47 -2.82 11.34
C ASN A 32 7.47 -1.66 11.18
N ILE A 33 8.78 -1.96 11.12
CA ILE A 33 9.80 -0.93 10.86
C ILE A 33 9.69 -0.44 9.41
N ILE A 34 9.40 -1.35 8.48
CA ILE A 34 9.24 -1.04 7.06
C ILE A 34 7.95 -0.22 6.86
N SER A 35 6.84 -0.57 7.51
CA SER A 35 5.60 0.23 7.51
C SER A 35 5.80 1.60 8.16
N GLY A 36 6.60 1.69 9.23
CA GLY A 36 7.01 2.98 9.81
C GLY A 36 7.80 3.84 8.82
N LEU A 37 8.66 3.22 8.01
CA LEU A 37 9.43 3.90 6.98
C LEU A 37 8.52 4.40 5.83
N SER A 38 7.44 3.70 5.50
CA SER A 38 6.47 4.16 4.50
C SER A 38 5.71 5.41 4.97
N ILE A 39 5.39 5.51 6.26
CA ILE A 39 4.86 6.75 6.85
C ILE A 39 5.89 7.89 6.77
N LEU A 40 7.15 7.63 7.12
CA LEU A 40 8.21 8.64 7.04
C LEU A 40 8.40 9.15 5.61
N THR A 41 8.40 8.27 4.61
CA THR A 41 8.48 8.66 3.19
C THR A 41 7.25 9.45 2.74
N SER A 42 6.06 9.15 3.29
CA SER A 42 4.85 9.93 3.03
C SER A 42 4.95 11.35 3.61
N LEU A 43 5.57 11.51 4.79
CA LEU A 43 5.81 12.82 5.38
C LEU A 43 6.82 13.63 4.57
N THR A 44 7.92 13.01 4.14
CA THR A 44 8.90 13.71 3.29
C THR A 44 8.32 14.10 1.93
N PHE A 45 7.38 13.32 1.39
CA PHE A 45 6.64 13.68 0.19
C PHE A 45 5.95 15.04 0.32
N ILE A 46 5.22 15.30 1.42
CA ILE A 46 4.54 16.60 1.62
C ILE A 46 5.52 17.77 1.58
N LEU A 47 6.70 17.59 2.18
CA LEU A 47 7.71 18.65 2.26
C LEU A 47 8.32 18.96 0.90
N VAL A 48 8.47 17.97 0.03
CA VAL A 48 9.22 18.10 -1.24
C VAL A 48 8.30 18.35 -2.43
N VAL A 49 7.06 17.84 -2.42
CA VAL A 49 6.17 17.84 -3.61
C VAL A 49 5.87 19.24 -4.15
N LYS A 50 5.86 20.27 -3.29
CA LYS A 50 5.66 21.66 -3.70
C LYS A 50 6.87 22.28 -4.41
N HIS A 51 8.06 21.72 -4.21
CA HIS A 51 9.31 22.23 -4.77
C HIS A 51 9.77 21.42 -5.99
N SER A 52 9.52 20.11 -6.01
CA SER A 52 9.90 19.24 -7.13
C SER A 52 8.90 18.10 -7.29
N SER A 53 8.13 18.15 -8.38
CA SER A 53 7.20 17.07 -8.75
C SER A 53 7.93 15.76 -9.01
N ALA A 54 9.10 15.79 -9.66
CA ALA A 54 9.89 14.60 -9.95
C ALA A 54 10.34 13.86 -8.67
N LEU A 55 10.85 14.60 -7.68
CA LEU A 55 11.20 14.03 -6.37
C LEU A 55 9.95 13.56 -5.61
N GLY A 56 8.83 14.30 -5.70
CA GLY A 56 7.55 13.86 -5.17
C GLY A 56 7.10 12.52 -5.75
N CYS A 57 7.19 12.35 -7.07
CA CYS A 57 6.87 11.08 -7.74
C CYS A 57 7.81 9.95 -7.26
N ALA A 58 9.11 10.20 -7.18
CA ALA A 58 10.07 9.21 -6.70
C ALA A 58 9.79 8.76 -5.26
N LEU A 59 9.46 9.71 -4.37
CA LEU A 59 9.06 9.41 -3.00
C LEU A 59 7.76 8.62 -2.94
N LEU A 60 6.77 8.96 -3.78
CA LEU A 60 5.50 8.24 -3.82
C LEU A 60 5.65 6.80 -4.31
N MET A 61 6.48 6.59 -5.33
CA MET A 61 6.87 5.25 -5.78
C MET A 61 7.61 4.48 -4.68
N MET A 62 8.49 5.16 -3.94
CA MET A 62 9.22 4.56 -2.82
C MET A 62 8.28 4.14 -1.69
N THR A 63 7.29 4.96 -1.33
CA THR A 63 6.27 4.60 -0.33
C THR A 63 5.52 3.32 -0.75
N LEU A 64 5.02 3.27 -1.99
CA LEU A 64 4.33 2.09 -2.52
C LEU A 64 5.24 0.84 -2.54
N PHE A 65 6.52 1.03 -2.81
CA PHE A 65 7.49 -0.06 -2.78
C PHE A 65 7.72 -0.58 -1.36
N LEU A 66 7.79 0.30 -0.36
CA LEU A 66 7.95 -0.09 1.04
C LEU A 66 6.75 -0.88 1.58
N ASP A 67 5.52 -0.48 1.24
CA ASP A 67 4.29 -1.21 1.62
C ASP A 67 4.13 -2.54 0.86
N TRP A 68 4.83 -2.72 -0.25
CA TRP A 68 4.90 -4.02 -0.89
C TRP A 68 5.96 -4.91 -0.21
N LEU A 69 7.06 -4.30 0.22
CA LEU A 69 8.19 -4.97 0.85
C LEU A 69 7.86 -5.49 2.25
N ASP A 70 7.16 -4.72 3.09
CA ASP A 70 6.77 -5.17 4.44
C ASP A 70 5.87 -6.40 4.40
N GLY A 71 4.87 -6.42 3.52
CA GLY A 71 3.99 -7.56 3.28
C GLY A 71 4.76 -8.76 2.74
N LEU A 72 5.75 -8.54 1.87
CA LEU A 72 6.59 -9.61 1.35
C LEU A 72 7.49 -10.21 2.44
N VAL A 73 8.10 -9.38 3.28
CA VAL A 73 8.93 -9.80 4.43
C VAL A 73 8.08 -10.54 5.45
N ALA A 74 6.88 -10.04 5.76
CA ALA A 74 5.94 -10.69 6.67
C ALA A 74 5.55 -12.09 6.18
N ARG A 75 5.25 -12.24 4.88
CA ARG A 75 4.93 -13.54 4.26
C ARG A 75 6.12 -14.49 4.29
N ARG A 76 7.32 -14.02 3.96
CA ARG A 76 8.52 -14.88 3.90
C ARG A 76 8.88 -15.49 5.23
N TYR A 77 8.83 -14.70 6.29
CA TYR A 77 9.24 -15.14 7.61
C TYR A 77 8.06 -15.62 8.48
N ASN A 78 6.86 -15.78 7.90
CA ASN A 78 5.63 -16.13 8.61
C ASN A 78 5.39 -15.23 9.84
N LEU A 79 5.69 -13.92 9.71
CA LEU A 79 5.53 -12.92 10.76
C LEU A 79 4.15 -12.25 10.74
N SER A 80 3.19 -12.81 9.99
CA SER A 80 1.81 -12.32 9.94
C SER A 80 1.13 -12.61 11.28
N SER A 81 0.87 -11.56 12.07
CA SER A 81 0.06 -11.60 13.28
C SER A 81 -1.19 -10.72 13.10
N GLU A 82 -2.22 -10.96 13.91
CA GLU A 82 -3.44 -10.13 13.90
C GLU A 82 -3.13 -8.69 14.31
N GLU A 83 -2.29 -8.50 15.33
CA GLU A 83 -1.81 -7.17 15.75
C GLU A 83 -1.00 -6.47 14.64
N GLY A 84 -0.08 -7.20 14.00
CA GLY A 84 0.71 -6.68 12.88
C GLY A 84 -0.17 -6.28 11.69
N TYR A 85 -1.23 -7.05 11.42
CA TYR A 85 -2.20 -6.72 10.38
C TYR A 85 -2.95 -5.41 10.68
N ILE A 86 -3.33 -5.17 11.94
CA ILE A 86 -3.96 -3.91 12.33
C ILE A 86 -2.99 -2.73 12.16
N VAL A 87 -1.73 -2.90 12.57
CA VAL A 87 -0.68 -1.88 12.43
C VAL A 87 -0.42 -1.57 10.95
N ASP A 88 -0.32 -2.59 10.12
CA ASP A 88 -0.14 -2.49 8.66
C ASP A 88 -1.27 -1.69 8.01
N VAL A 89 -2.52 -2.11 8.23
CA VAL A 89 -3.68 -1.41 7.68
C VAL A 89 -3.80 0.01 8.20
N THR A 90 -3.49 0.24 9.48
CA THR A 90 -3.53 1.60 10.06
C THR A 90 -2.44 2.49 9.46
N SER A 91 -1.22 1.96 9.29
CA SER A 91 -0.09 2.66 8.69
C SER A 91 -0.37 3.01 7.23
N ASP A 92 -0.98 2.09 6.49
CA ASP A 92 -1.45 2.30 5.12
C ASP A 92 -2.47 3.44 5.01
N ARG A 93 -3.46 3.48 5.90
CA ARG A 93 -4.45 4.57 5.92
C ARG A 93 -3.82 5.89 6.33
N LEU A 94 -2.89 5.88 7.29
CA LEU A 94 -2.20 7.09 7.72
C LEU A 94 -1.34 7.65 6.58
N SER A 95 -0.54 6.81 5.92
CA SER A 95 0.26 7.15 4.74
C SER A 95 -0.61 7.72 3.61
N GLU A 96 -1.73 7.06 3.28
CA GLU A 96 -2.68 7.54 2.26
C GLU A 96 -3.25 8.92 2.60
N GLY A 97 -3.66 9.12 3.87
CA GLY A 97 -4.15 10.41 4.35
C GLY A 97 -3.11 11.52 4.23
N ILE A 98 -1.87 11.24 4.64
CA ILE A 98 -0.72 12.17 4.55
C ILE A 98 -0.49 12.60 3.09
N ILE A 99 -0.40 11.64 2.17
CA ILE A 99 -0.14 11.90 0.74
C ILE A 99 -1.21 12.82 0.13
N PHE A 100 -2.46 12.73 0.56
CA PHE A 100 -3.56 13.53 -0.01
C PHE A 100 -3.73 14.91 0.61
N ILE A 101 -3.03 15.27 1.69
CA ILE A 101 -3.11 16.61 2.30
C ILE A 101 -2.86 17.73 1.28
N PRO A 102 -1.81 17.68 0.42
CA PRO A 102 -1.56 18.73 -0.57
C PRO A 102 -2.56 18.70 -1.75
N PHE A 103 -3.30 17.60 -1.92
CA PHE A 103 -4.20 17.34 -3.05
C PHE A 103 -5.63 17.13 -2.55
N PHE A 104 -6.12 18.05 -1.72
CA PHE A 104 -7.33 17.83 -0.93
C PHE A 104 -8.56 17.42 -1.76
N VAL A 105 -8.89 18.16 -2.83
CA VAL A 105 -10.03 17.83 -3.71
C VAL A 105 -9.51 17.17 -4.99
N PRO A 106 -10.06 16.02 -5.44
CA PRO A 106 -11.12 15.19 -4.83
C PRO A 106 -10.61 14.12 -3.85
N TRP A 107 -9.30 14.03 -3.64
CA TRP A 107 -8.66 12.86 -3.03
C TRP A 107 -9.01 12.62 -1.56
N PHE A 108 -9.25 13.69 -0.79
CA PHE A 108 -9.72 13.57 0.59
C PHE A 108 -11.08 12.86 0.70
N TYR A 109 -12.01 13.15 -0.22
CA TYR A 109 -13.32 12.49 -0.24
C TYR A 109 -13.22 11.02 -0.64
N LEU A 110 -12.36 10.70 -1.61
CA LEU A 110 -12.06 9.32 -1.99
C LEU A 110 -11.42 8.56 -0.83
N PHE A 111 -10.48 9.18 -0.12
CA PHE A 111 -9.87 8.63 1.09
C PHE A 111 -10.89 8.37 2.19
N ALA A 112 -11.77 9.34 2.48
CA ALA A 112 -12.83 9.15 3.48
C ALA A 112 -13.73 7.95 3.11
N LEU A 113 -14.11 7.83 1.83
CA LEU A 113 -14.84 6.67 1.33
C LEU A 113 -14.03 5.38 1.49
N ASN A 114 -12.74 5.39 1.17
CA ASN A 114 -11.87 4.22 1.29
C ASN A 114 -11.71 3.76 2.74
N ASN A 115 -11.70 4.68 3.71
CA ASN A 115 -11.70 4.34 5.14
C ASN A 115 -13.01 3.64 5.56
N ILE A 116 -14.16 4.15 5.11
CA ILE A 116 -15.46 3.51 5.36
C ILE A 116 -15.48 2.10 4.75
N LEU A 117 -14.98 1.95 3.53
CA LEU A 117 -14.86 0.65 2.86
C LEU A 117 -13.91 -0.29 3.59
N THR A 118 -12.80 0.24 4.12
CA THR A 118 -11.84 -0.53 4.93
C THR A 118 -12.51 -1.07 6.18
N ILE A 119 -13.25 -0.24 6.93
CA ILE A 119 -14.01 -0.67 8.11
C ILE A 119 -15.05 -1.73 7.72
N TYR A 120 -15.81 -1.49 6.64
CA TYR A 120 -16.79 -2.45 6.14
C TYR A 120 -16.14 -3.79 5.73
N SER A 121 -14.95 -3.74 5.13
CA SER A 121 -14.15 -4.91 4.74
C SER A 121 -13.79 -5.76 5.96
N PHE A 122 -13.40 -5.14 7.08
CA PHE A 122 -13.16 -5.84 8.35
C PHE A 122 -14.43 -6.52 8.88
N THR A 123 -15.56 -5.80 8.91
CA THR A 123 -16.82 -6.35 9.45
C THR A 123 -17.35 -7.52 8.62
N ARG A 124 -17.14 -7.51 7.30
CA ARG A 124 -17.67 -8.54 6.39
C ARG A 124 -16.65 -9.62 6.00
N LYS A 125 -15.40 -9.56 6.47
CA LYS A 125 -14.29 -10.44 6.05
C LYS A 125 -14.15 -10.52 4.52
N ARG A 126 -14.43 -9.42 3.82
CA ARG A 126 -14.35 -9.31 2.36
C ARG A 126 -13.43 -8.15 2.02
N HIS A 127 -12.34 -8.42 1.30
CA HIS A 127 -11.43 -7.38 0.84
C HIS A 127 -12.12 -6.45 -0.18
N VAL A 128 -12.63 -5.33 0.31
CA VAL A 128 -13.21 -4.25 -0.48
C VAL A 128 -12.44 -2.99 -0.14
N VAL A 129 -11.27 -2.82 -0.75
CA VAL A 129 -10.41 -1.65 -0.57
C VAL A 129 -10.02 -1.13 -1.94
N LEU A 130 -10.10 0.18 -2.14
CA LEU A 130 -9.69 0.82 -3.38
C LEU A 130 -8.18 1.08 -3.36
N PRO A 131 -7.45 0.79 -4.46
CA PRO A 131 -6.01 1.02 -4.55
C PRO A 131 -5.71 2.51 -4.83
N LEU A 132 -6.21 3.42 -3.98
CA LEU A 132 -6.19 4.87 -4.24
C LEU A 132 -4.78 5.42 -4.44
N ARG A 133 -3.79 4.99 -3.66
CA ARG A 133 -2.39 5.43 -3.85
C ARG A 133 -1.82 5.09 -5.24
N HIS A 134 -2.21 3.95 -5.83
CA HIS A 134 -1.77 3.57 -7.17
C HIS A 134 -2.47 4.40 -8.25
N ILE A 135 -3.77 4.63 -8.09
CA ILE A 135 -4.55 5.50 -8.99
C ILE A 135 -3.99 6.93 -8.91
N PHE A 136 -3.66 7.39 -7.71
CA PHE A 136 -3.05 8.68 -7.46
C PHE A 136 -1.66 8.80 -8.09
N LEU A 137 -0.81 7.77 -8.02
CA LEU A 137 0.49 7.76 -8.71
C LEU A 137 0.32 8.03 -10.21
N VAL A 138 -0.60 7.33 -10.86
CA VAL A 138 -0.87 7.50 -12.30
C VAL A 138 -1.37 8.92 -12.59
N TYR A 139 -2.33 9.39 -11.80
CA TYR A 139 -2.82 10.78 -11.89
C TYR A 139 -1.67 11.78 -11.71
N PHE A 140 -0.82 11.58 -10.71
CA PHE A 140 0.28 12.48 -10.37
C PHE A 140 1.30 12.56 -11.50
N ILE A 141 1.68 11.42 -12.08
CA ILE A 141 2.57 11.38 -13.25
C ILE A 141 1.97 12.16 -14.43
N ILE A 142 0.69 11.97 -14.73
CA ILE A 142 0.05 12.60 -15.90
C ILE A 142 -0.07 14.13 -15.75
N ASN A 143 -0.29 14.62 -14.53
CA ASN A 143 -0.62 16.04 -14.30
C ASN A 143 0.57 16.88 -13.80
N HIS A 144 1.62 16.25 -13.26
CA HIS A 144 2.71 16.96 -12.59
C HIS A 144 4.12 16.60 -13.06
N LEU A 145 4.30 15.56 -13.89
CA LEU A 145 5.55 15.26 -14.59
C LEU A 145 5.42 15.55 -16.09
#